data_AF-A0A451BM58-F1
#
_entry.id   AF-A0A451BM58-F1
#
_cell.length_a   1.000
_cell.length_b   1.000
_cell.length_c   1.000
_cell.angle_alpha   90.00
_cell.angle_beta   90.00
_cell.angle_gamma   90.00
#
_symmetry.space_group_name_H-M   'P 1'
#
loop_
_entity.id
_entity.type
_entity.pdbx_description
1 polymer ?
#
loop_
_entity_poly.entity_id
_entity_poly.type
_entity_poly.pdbx_seq_one_letter_code
_entity_poly.pdbx_strand_id
1 'polypeptide(L)' 'MNLQNNFIVSAPNIMMGKPVISGTRITVELILEKLADGEKIEPKG' A
#
# COMPACT_ATOMS: atom_id res chain seq x y z
N MET A 1 -10.13 -14.26 18.19
CA MET A 1 -10.44 -13.35 17.07
C MET A 1 -9.14 -13.07 16.33
N ASN A 2 -9.07 -13.45 15.06
CA ASN A 2 -7.88 -13.25 14.23
C ASN A 2 -7.89 -11.78 13.78
N LEU A 3 -7.18 -10.91 14.48
CA LEU A 3 -7.04 -9.49 14.12
C LEU A 3 -6.03 -9.38 12.98
N GLN A 4 -6.43 -9.79 11.77
CA GLN A 4 -5.63 -9.50 10.60
C GLN A 4 -5.84 -8.03 10.24
N ASN A 5 -4.86 -7.18 10.58
CA ASN A 5 -4.87 -5.79 10.14
C ASN A 5 -4.77 -5.75 8.61
N ASN A 6 -5.87 -5.40 7.96
CA ASN A 6 -5.93 -5.36 6.51
C ASN A 6 -5.31 -4.05 5.99
N PHE A 7 -3.99 -4.00 5.96
CA PHE A 7 -3.22 -2.83 5.51
C PHE A 7 -3.32 -2.58 4.00
N ILE A 8 -3.69 -3.60 3.23
CA ILE A 8 -3.88 -3.50 1.79
C ILE A 8 -5.33 -3.84 1.47
N VAL A 9 -6.00 -2.99 0.70
CA VAL A 9 -7.38 -3.19 0.25
C VAL A 9 -7.46 -3.09 -1.27
N SER A 10 -8.36 -3.85 -1.87
CA SER A 10 -8.70 -3.77 -3.29
C SER A 10 -10.22 -3.73 -3.40
N ALA A 11 -10.75 -2.67 -4.03
CA ALA A 11 -12.18 -2.49 -4.22
C ALA A 11 -12.42 -1.82 -5.58
N PRO A 12 -13.40 -2.26 -6.40
CA PRO A 12 -13.61 -1.71 -7.75
C PRO A 12 -13.83 -0.20 -7.79
N ASN A 13 -14.45 0.36 -6.74
CA ASN A 13 -14.72 1.79 -6.60
C ASN A 13 -13.52 2.61 -6.10
N ILE A 14 -12.39 1.98 -5.77
CA ILE A 14 -11.17 2.64 -5.31
C ILE A 14 -10.05 2.33 -6.31
N MET A 15 -9.52 3.36 -6.96
CA MET A 15 -8.42 3.22 -7.93
C MET A 15 -8.63 2.08 -8.94
N MET A 16 -9.87 1.89 -9.40
CA MET A 16 -10.27 0.85 -10.35
C MET A 16 -9.93 -0.58 -9.89
N GLY A 17 -9.93 -0.85 -8.58
CA GLY A 17 -9.60 -2.16 -8.03
C GLY A 17 -8.12 -2.42 -7.84
N LYS A 18 -7.23 -1.48 -8.17
CA LYS A 18 -5.80 -1.65 -7.85
C LYS A 18 -5.61 -1.80 -6.32
N PRO A 19 -4.70 -2.67 -5.86
CA PRO A 19 -4.35 -2.75 -4.45
C PRO A 19 -3.78 -1.42 -3.95
N VAL A 20 -4.31 -0.92 -2.83
CA VAL A 20 -3.90 0.33 -2.19
C VAL A 20 -3.66 0.15 -0.70
N ILE A 21 -2.86 1.05 -0.09
CA ILE A 21 -2.74 1.12 1.37
C ILE A 21 -4.07 1.60 1.95
N SER A 22 -4.58 0.84 2.91
CA SER A 22 -5.87 1.08 3.57
C SER A 22 -5.96 2.50 4.12
N GLY A 23 -7.08 3.18 3.83
CA GLY A 23 -7.30 4.58 4.20
C GLY A 23 -6.62 5.61 3.30
N THR A 24 -5.97 5.21 2.22
CA THR A 24 -5.27 6.11 1.29
C THR A 24 -5.66 5.85 -0.17
N ARG A 25 -5.17 6.70 -1.09
CA ARG A 25 -5.15 6.43 -2.54
C ARG A 25 -3.74 6.13 -3.05
N ILE A 26 -2.88 5.56 -2.19
CA ILE A 26 -1.52 5.14 -2.55
C ILE A 26 -1.58 3.69 -3.00
N THR A 27 -1.26 3.44 -4.28
CA THR A 27 -1.18 2.08 -4.83
C THR A 27 0.05 1.35 -4.33
N VAL A 28 -0.06 0.03 -4.19
CA VAL A 28 1.11 -0.83 -3.91
C VAL A 28 2.16 -0.74 -5.02
N GLU A 29 1.72 -0.58 -6.27
CA GLU A 29 2.57 -0.37 -7.45
C GLU A 29 3.57 0.79 -7.25
N LEU A 30 3.07 1.99 -6.92
CA LEU A 30 3.91 3.16 -6.61
C LEU A 30 4.96 2.89 -5.52
N ILE A 31 4.62 2.11 -4.49
CA ILE A 31 5.57 1.76 -3.43
C ILE A 31 6.66 0.84 -3.98
N LEU A 32 6.30 -0.14 -4.80
CA LEU A 32 7.26 -1.05 -5.44
C LEU A 32 8.18 -0.31 -6.43
N GLU A 33 7.64 0.64 -7.19
CA GLU A 33 8.44 1.50 -8.09
C GLU A 33 9.50 2.28 -7.30
N LYS A 34 9.08 2.95 -6.23
CA LYS A 34 10.00 3.69 -5.35
C LYS A 34 11.09 2.80 -4.74
N LEU A 35 10.73 1.59 -4.31
CA LEU A 35 11.69 0.62 -3.80
C LEU A 35 12.64 0.13 -4.89
N ALA A 36 12.15 -0.08 -6.12
CA ALA A 36 12.96 -0.46 -7.27
C ALA A 36 13.95 0.65 -7.67
N ASP A 37 13.54 1.92 -7.52
CA ASP A 37 14.39 3.11 -7.71
C ASP A 37 15.42 3.32 -6.57
N GLY A 38 15.41 2.45 -5.57
CA GLY A 38 16.37 2.47 -4.46
C GLY A 38 15.99 3.40 -3.31
N GLU A 39 14.74 3.88 -3.23
CA GLU A 39 14.27 4.62 -2.04
C GLU A 39 14.41 3.75 -0.78
N LYS A 40 14.99 4.33 0.27
CA LYS A 40 15.15 3.68 1.56
C LYS A 40 14.03 4.08 2.50
N ILE A 41 13.47 3.10 3.19
CA ILE A 41 12.59 3.35 4.32
C ILE A 41 13.48 3.63 5.52
N GLU A 42 13.42 4.86 6.05
CA GLU A 42 14.04 5.18 7.32
C GLU A 42 13.05 4.86 8.44
N PRO A 43 13.28 3.80 9.25
CA PRO A 43 12.47 3.59 10.44
C PRO A 43 12.71 4.76 11.39
N LYS A 44 11.63 5.39 11.85
CA LYS A 44 11.73 6.31 12.98
C LYS A 44 12.01 5.45 14.22
N GLY A 45 13.13 5.73 14.88
CA GLY A 45 13.49 5.13 16.17
C GLY A 45 12.45 5.41 17.24
#